data_AF-U7LET2-F1
#
_entry.id   AF-U7LET2-F1
#
_cell.length_a   1.000
_cell.length_b   1.000
_cell.length_c   1.000
_cell.angle_alpha   90.00
_cell.angle_beta   90.00
_cell.angle_gamma   90.00
#
_symmetry.space_group_name_H-M   'P 1'
#
loop_
_entity.id
_entity.type
_entity.pdbx_description
1 polymer ?
#
loop_
_entity_poly.entity_id
_entity_poly.type
_entity_poly.pdbx_seq_one_letter_code
_entity_poly.pdbx_strand_id
1 'polypeptide(L)'
;MKTLADMTVQERAEYRGTWCEIDTPVGPELAIYDQSRWTKEPTMLKPGHGYFEADLSKVTPRPDLPRAWNPDGTPPTGEWEEA
;
A
#
# COMPACT_ATOMS: atom_id res chain seq x y z
N MET A 1 0.50 17.21 -2.39
CA MET A 1 0.63 15.75 -2.25
C MET A 1 -0.19 15.11 -3.37
N LYS A 2 0.32 14.05 -4.00
CA LYS A 2 -0.44 13.24 -4.97
C LYS A 2 -0.95 12.01 -4.22
N THR A 3 -2.26 11.82 -4.20
CA THR A 3 -2.91 10.69 -3.55
C THR A 3 -3.06 9.53 -4.55
N LEU A 4 -3.42 8.35 -4.06
CA LEU A 4 -3.75 7.23 -4.94
C LEU A 4 -5.03 7.49 -5.75
N ALA A 5 -5.92 8.37 -5.29
CA ALA A 5 -7.11 8.76 -6.07
C ALA A 5 -6.75 9.58 -7.33
N ASP A 6 -5.62 10.29 -7.31
CA ASP A 6 -5.13 11.10 -8.45
C ASP A 6 -4.43 10.26 -9.54
N MET A 7 -4.43 8.93 -9.38
CA MET A 7 -3.74 7.98 -10.26
C MET A 7 -4.73 7.11 -11.02
N THR A 8 -4.38 6.79 -12.27
CA THR A 8 -5.07 5.76 -13.04
C THR A 8 -4.89 4.38 -12.40
N VAL A 9 -5.73 3.41 -12.78
CA VAL A 9 -5.62 2.02 -12.29
C VAL A 9 -4.24 1.43 -12.61
N GLN A 10 -3.71 1.72 -13.79
CA GLN A 10 -2.41 1.24 -14.26
C GLN A 10 -1.27 1.86 -13.47
N GLU A 11 -1.28 3.17 -13.25
CA GLU A 11 -0.28 3.81 -12.38
C GLU A 11 -0.34 3.24 -10.96
N ARG A 12 -1.55 3.05 -10.41
CA ARG A 12 -1.71 2.49 -9.06
C ARG A 12 -1.16 1.07 -8.93
N ALA A 13 -1.27 0.24 -9.95
CA ALA A 13 -0.72 -1.12 -9.91
C ALA A 13 0.78 -1.13 -9.57
N GLU A 14 1.52 -0.13 -10.07
CA GLU A 14 2.95 0.04 -9.78
C GLU A 14 3.24 0.40 -8.32
N TYR A 15 2.26 0.84 -7.55
CA TYR A 15 2.42 1.19 -6.13
C TYR A 15 2.10 0.03 -5.20
N ARG A 16 1.67 -1.14 -5.70
CA ARG A 16 1.44 -2.32 -4.86
C ARG A 16 2.70 -2.63 -4.03
N GLY A 17 2.51 -2.93 -2.75
CA GLY A 17 3.60 -3.19 -1.81
C GLY A 17 4.33 -1.95 -1.31
N THR A 18 3.91 -0.74 -1.70
CA THR A 18 4.48 0.52 -1.22
C THR A 18 3.79 0.93 0.08
N TRP A 19 4.57 1.45 1.03
CA TRP A 19 4.00 2.11 2.19
C TRP A 19 3.24 3.36 1.78
N CYS A 20 2.09 3.57 2.40
CA CYS A 20 1.29 4.75 2.24
C CYS A 20 0.91 5.29 3.61
N GLU A 21 0.84 6.61 3.67
CA GLU A 21 0.26 7.33 4.78
C GLU A 21 -1.23 7.49 4.53
N ILE A 22 -2.04 7.15 5.53
CA ILE A 22 -3.49 7.26 5.50
C ILE A 22 -3.90 8.31 6.52
N ASP A 23 -4.62 9.33 6.08
CA ASP A 23 -5.20 10.30 6.99
C ASP A 23 -6.43 9.73 7.70
N THR A 24 -6.36 9.61 9.02
CA THR A 24 -7.43 9.07 9.87
C THR A 24 -7.83 10.08 10.95
N PRO A 25 -9.04 9.97 11.55
CA PRO A 25 -9.48 10.88 12.61
C PRO A 25 -8.58 10.91 13.85
N VAL A 26 -7.75 9.89 14.07
CA VAL A 26 -6.81 9.79 15.19
C VAL A 26 -5.39 10.22 14.83
N GLY A 27 -5.14 10.56 13.57
CA GLY A 27 -3.84 10.95 13.02
C GLY A 27 -3.42 10.11 11.81
N PRO A 28 -2.31 10.49 11.15
CA PRO A 28 -1.78 9.74 10.01
C PRO A 28 -1.27 8.36 10.45
N GLU A 29 -1.63 7.33 9.71
CA GLU A 29 -1.18 5.96 9.94
C GLU A 29 -0.46 5.39 8.71
N LEU A 30 0.48 4.47 8.93
CA LEU A 30 1.16 3.75 7.85
C LEU A 30 0.48 2.41 7.56
N ALA A 31 0.21 2.17 6.29
CA ALA A 31 -0.25 0.89 5.79
C ALA A 31 0.32 0.62 4.39
N ILE A 32 0.34 -0.64 4.00
CA ILE A 32 0.88 -1.06 2.70
C ILE A 32 -0.27 -1.11 1.71
N TYR A 33 -0.09 -0.51 0.54
CA TYR A 33 -1.08 -0.60 -0.52
C TYR A 33 -1.09 -1.98 -1.17
N ASP A 34 -2.26 -2.62 -1.24
CA ASP A 34 -2.49 -3.84 -2.01
C ASP A 34 -3.68 -3.64 -2.95
N GLN A 35 -3.47 -3.92 -4.23
CA GLN A 35 -4.59 -3.94 -5.17
C GLN A 35 -5.65 -4.94 -4.69
N SER A 36 -6.92 -4.71 -5.06
CA SER A 36 -8.03 -5.48 -4.50
C SER A 36 -7.78 -6.98 -4.63
N ARG A 37 -7.58 -7.64 -3.49
CA ARG A 37 -7.27 -9.08 -3.46
C ARG A 37 -8.55 -9.90 -3.38
N TRP A 38 -9.61 -9.33 -2.79
CA TRP A 38 -10.87 -10.02 -2.46
C TRP A 38 -12.12 -9.21 -2.81
N THR A 39 -12.01 -7.88 -2.88
CA THR A 39 -13.12 -6.99 -3.20
C THR A 39 -12.89 -6.34 -4.56
N LYS A 40 -13.79 -5.46 -5.02
CA LYS A 40 -13.54 -4.61 -6.20
C LYS A 40 -12.84 -3.30 -5.81
N GLU A 41 -12.67 -3.06 -4.52
CA GLU A 41 -12.16 -1.82 -3.97
C GLU A 41 -10.67 -1.97 -3.60
N PRO A 42 -9.87 -0.91 -3.73
CA PRO A 42 -8.48 -0.91 -3.31
C PRO A 42 -8.34 -1.22 -1.81
N THR A 43 -7.40 -2.10 -1.46
CA THR A 43 -7.19 -2.54 -0.08
C THR A 43 -5.84 -2.07 0.47
N MET A 44 -5.77 -1.95 1.79
CA MET A 44 -4.55 -1.64 2.51
C MET A 44 -4.27 -2.77 3.50
N LEU A 45 -3.00 -3.08 3.75
CA LEU A 45 -2.56 -3.96 4.81
C LEU A 45 -1.88 -3.15 5.91
N LYS A 46 -2.44 -3.18 7.12
CA LYS A 46 -1.78 -2.63 8.31
C LYS A 46 -1.15 -3.77 9.11
N PRO A 47 0.17 -3.77 9.33
CA PRO A 47 0.83 -4.77 10.17
C PRO A 47 0.17 -4.88 11.55
N GLY A 48 -0.09 -6.11 12.01
CA GLY A 48 -0.75 -6.36 13.30
C GLY A 48 -2.27 -6.14 13.33
N HIS A 49 -2.87 -5.59 12.27
CA HIS A 49 -4.33 -5.40 12.16
C HIS A 49 -4.94 -6.25 11.05
N GLY A 50 -4.29 -6.31 9.88
CA GLY A 50 -4.77 -7.04 8.71
C GLY A 50 -5.22 -6.12 7.57
N TYR A 51 -6.00 -6.68 6.65
CA TYR A 51 -6.48 -5.98 5.45
C TYR A 51 -7.74 -5.17 5.75
N PHE A 52 -7.85 -4.01 5.12
CA PHE A 52 -9.03 -3.14 5.18
C PHE A 52 -9.16 -2.31 3.91
N GLU A 53 -10.36 -1.82 3.64
CA GLU A 53 -10.62 -0.89 2.54
C GLU A 53 -10.29 0.53 2.98
N ALA A 54 -9.70 1.31 2.08
CA ALA A 54 -9.35 2.70 2.35
C ALA A 54 -9.85 3.63 1.24
N ASP A 55 -10.29 4.82 1.64
CA ASP A 55 -10.58 5.91 0.71
C ASP A 55 -9.25 6.42 0.13
N LEU A 56 -9.00 6.12 -1.15
CA LEU A 56 -7.77 6.47 -1.84
C LEU A 56 -7.47 7.97 -1.89
N SER A 57 -8.47 8.83 -1.68
CA SER A 57 -8.26 10.29 -1.60
C SER A 57 -7.55 10.71 -0.31
N LYS A 58 -7.46 9.81 0.68
CA LYS A 58 -6.75 10.01 1.95
C LYS A 58 -5.43 9.25 2.02
N VAL A 59 -5.06 8.56 0.93
CA VAL A 59 -3.89 7.69 0.90
C VAL A 59 -2.80 8.33 0.06
N THR A 60 -1.69 8.67 0.70
CA THR A 60 -0.51 9.23 0.06
C THR A 60 0.63 8.22 0.05
N PRO A 61 1.12 7.79 -1.13
CA PRO A 61 2.28 6.90 -1.21
C PRO A 61 3.55 7.52 -0.63
N ARG A 62 4.35 6.68 0.04
CA ARG A 62 5.65 7.01 0.63
C ARG A 62 6.78 6.27 -0.11
N PRO A 63 7.13 6.69 -1.34
CA PRO A 63 8.20 6.06 -2.12
C PRO A 63 9.59 6.28 -1.50
N ASP A 64 9.70 7.15 -0.50
CA ASP A 64 10.89 7.34 0.33
C ASP A 64 11.15 6.18 1.30
N LEU A 65 10.15 5.32 1.55
CA LEU A 65 10.30 4.14 2.39
C LEU A 65 10.60 2.89 1.54
N PRO A 66 11.34 1.90 2.08
CA PRO A 66 11.60 0.65 1.37
C PRO A 66 10.28 -0.07 1.09
N ARG A 67 10.17 -0.65 -0.10
CA ARG A 67 8.99 -1.43 -0.46
C ARG A 67 8.89 -2.66 0.44
N ALA A 68 7.68 -2.97 0.88
CA ALA A 68 7.43 -4.23 1.57
C ALA A 68 7.27 -5.40 0.58
N TRP A 69 6.93 -5.10 -0.69
CA TRP A 69 6.63 -6.06 -1.76
C TRP A 69 6.96 -5.42 -3.11
N ASN A 70 7.31 -6.25 -4.09
CA ASN A 70 7.36 -5.86 -5.49
C ASN A 70 5.95 -5.58 -6.05
N PRO A 71 5.81 -4.84 -7.17
CA PRO A 71 4.52 -4.59 -7.81
C PRO A 71 3.71 -5.86 -8.15
N ASP A 72 4.39 -6.98 -8.40
CA ASP A 72 3.76 -8.28 -8.65
C ASP A 72 3.22 -8.97 -7.38
N GLY A 73 3.50 -8.41 -6.19
CA GLY A 73 3.11 -8.94 -4.89
C GLY A 73 4.08 -9.98 -4.32
N THR A 74 5.25 -10.18 -4.92
CA THR A 74 6.32 -10.99 -4.33
C THR A 74 7.07 -10.20 -3.25
N PRO A 75 7.61 -10.86 -2.22
CA PRO A 75 8.49 -10.18 -1.28
C PRO A 75 9.74 -9.65 -2.01
N PRO A 76 10.32 -8.52 -1.57
CA PRO A 76 11.63 -8.10 -2.03
C PRO A 76 12.68 -9.14 -1.61
N THR A 77 13.72 -9.30 -2.43
CA THR A 77 14.88 -10.14 -2.09
C THR A 77 15.47 -9.67 -0.76
N GLY A 78 15.73 -10.61 0.15
CA GLY A 78 16.27 -10.29 1.47
C GLY A 78 16.93 -11.48 2.15
N GLU A 79 17.61 -11.20 3.26
CA GLU A 79 18.47 -12.15 3.97
C GLU A 79 17.72 -13.36 4.57
N TRP A 80 16.39 -13.34 4.55
CA TRP A 80 15.52 -14.45 4.96
C TRP A 80 15.43 -15.60 3.94
N GLU A 81 15.95 -15.43 2.73
CA GLU A 81 15.99 -16.51 1.71
C GLU A 81 17.10 -17.55 1.97
N GLU A 82 18.12 -17.21 2.78
CA GLU A 82 19.25 -18.08 3.10
C GLU A 82 19.13 -18.80 4.47
N ALA A 83 17.93 -18.79 5.08
CA ALA A 83 17.66 -19.37 6.40
C ALA A 83 17.32 -20.87 6.39
#